data_AF-A0A3R8J4Z0-F1
#
_entry.id   AF-A0A3R8J4Z0-F1
#
_cell.length_a   1.000
_cell.length_b   1.000
_cell.length_c   1.000
_cell.angle_alpha   90.00
_cell.angle_beta   90.00
_cell.angle_gamma   90.00
#
_symmetry.space_group_name_H-M   'P 1'
#
loop_
_entity.id
_entity.type
_entity.pdbx_description
1 polymer ?
#
loop_
_entity_poly.entity_id
_entity_poly.type
_entity_poly.pdbx_seq_one_letter_code
_entity_poly.pdbx_strand_id
1 'polypeptide(L)' 'MGRKGSRYTIKEKLFYIGLVTQGMAPNAVQRKYGVEHSQVNRWVK' A
#
# COMPACT_ATOMS: atom_id res chain seq x y z
N MET A 1 -12.87 -6.73 21.23
CA MET A 1 -12.53 -5.32 20.88
C MET A 1 -11.25 -5.35 20.04
N GLY A 2 -11.39 -5.23 18.72
CA GLY A 2 -10.31 -5.49 17.75
C GLY A 2 -9.16 -4.49 17.87
N ARG A 3 -7.92 -5.00 17.81
CA ARG A 3 -6.70 -4.20 17.82
C ARG A 3 -6.81 -3.03 16.81
N LYS A 4 -6.71 -1.79 17.30
CA LYS A 4 -6.33 -0.60 16.51
C LYS A 4 -4.85 -0.71 16.07
N GLY A 5 -4.49 -1.80 15.42
CA GLY A 5 -3.22 -1.90 14.69
C GLY A 5 -3.39 -1.20 13.35
N SER A 6 -2.39 -0.44 12.91
CA SER A 6 -2.29 0.00 11.52
C SER A 6 -2.63 -1.18 10.61
N ARG A 7 -3.64 -1.04 9.74
CA ARG A 7 -4.18 -2.09 8.85
C ARG A 7 -3.10 -2.78 8.00
N TYR A 8 -1.94 -2.13 7.86
CA TYR A 8 -0.75 -2.62 7.19
C TYR A 8 0.46 -2.51 8.11
N THR A 9 1.25 -3.58 8.17
CA THR A 9 2.58 -3.63 8.78
C THR A 9 3.59 -2.81 7.96
N ILE A 10 4.75 -2.50 8.57
CA ILE A 10 5.84 -1.80 7.87
C ILE A 10 6.31 -2.58 6.64
N LYS A 11 6.40 -3.92 6.75
CA LYS A 11 6.81 -4.78 5.63
C LYS A 11 5.84 -4.67 4.44
N GLU A 12 4.54 -4.67 4.71
CA GLU A 12 3.54 -4.51 3.65
C GLU A 12 3.62 -3.13 3.00
N LYS A 13 3.80 -2.06 3.77
CA LYS A 13 3.96 -0.71 3.21
C LYS A 13 5.17 -0.63 2.30
N LEU A 14 6.32 -1.15 2.73
CA LEU A 14 7.55 -1.19 1.92
C LEU A 14 7.37 -2.02 0.64
N PHE A 15 6.62 -3.13 0.71
CA PHE A 15 6.30 -3.93 -0.45
C PHE A 15 5.49 -3.12 -1.49
N TYR A 16 4.43 -2.44 -1.06
CA TYR A 16 3.60 -1.63 -1.96
C TYR A 16 4.32 -0.39 -2.50
N ILE A 17 5.15 0.27 -1.68
CA ILE A 17 6.03 1.36 -2.14
C ILE A 17 6.96 0.83 -3.23
N GLY A 18 7.62 -0.32 -3.00
CA GLY A 18 8.53 -0.93 -3.97
C GLY A 18 7.88 -1.21 -5.31
N LEU A 19 6.63 -1.72 -5.31
CA LEU A 19 5.87 -1.92 -6.54
C LEU A 19 5.62 -0.61 -7.30
N VAL A 20 5.30 0.47 -6.60
CA VAL A 20 5.09 1.78 -7.24
C VAL A 20 6.39 2.36 -7.77
N THR A 21 7.49 2.25 -7.02
CA THR A 21 8.82 2.67 -7.46
C THR A 21 9.31 1.88 -8.68
N GLN A 22 8.90 0.62 -8.82
CA GLN A 22 9.14 -0.20 -10.02
C GLN A 22 8.30 0.19 -11.24
N GLY A 23 7.44 1.21 -11.13
CA GLY A 23 6.62 1.73 -12.22
C GLY A 23 5.16 1.26 -12.20
N MET A 24 4.73 0.54 -11.15
CA MET A 24 3.33 0.14 -11.04
C MET A 24 2.46 1.32 -10.59
N ALA A 25 1.37 1.59 -11.30
CA ALA A 25 0.43 2.62 -10.87
C ALA A 25 -0.26 2.22 -9.54
N PRO A 26 -0.44 3.15 -8.56
CA PRO A 26 -1.17 2.86 -7.32
C PRO A 26 -2.57 2.25 -7.55
N ASN A 27 -3.25 2.64 -8.63
CA ASN A 27 -4.55 2.07 -9.04
C ASN A 27 -4.43 0.59 -9.44
N ALA A 28 -3.32 0.19 -10.07
CA ALA A 28 -3.06 -1.20 -10.43
C ALA A 28 -2.74 -2.03 -9.18
N VAL A 29 -2.02 -1.44 -8.21
CA VAL A 29 -1.76 -2.07 -6.91
C VAL A 29 -3.08 -2.33 -6.16
N GLN A 30 -4.01 -1.37 -6.18
CA GLN A 30 -5.34 -1.56 -5.59
C GLN A 30 -6.13 -2.69 -6.25
N ARG A 31 -6.16 -2.73 -7.58
CA ARG A 31 -6.88 -3.80 -8.31
C ARG A 31 -6.31 -5.19 -8.04
N LYS A 32 -4.99 -5.29 -7.86
CA LYS A 32 -4.29 -6.57 -7.69
C LYS A 32 -4.23 -7.05 -6.24
N TYR A 33 -4.10 -6.14 -5.28
CA TYR A 33 -3.84 -6.46 -3.87
C TYR A 33 -4.92 -5.96 -2.91
N GLY A 34 -5.91 -5.21 -3.39
CA GLY A 34 -7.00 -4.69 -2.57
C GLY A 34 -6.60 -3.59 -1.58
N VAL A 35 -5.38 -3.07 -1.66
CA VAL A 35 -4.91 -1.92 -0.87
C VAL A 35 -5.44 -0.63 -1.47
N GLU A 36 -5.92 0.30 -0.65
CA GLU A 36 -6.44 1.57 -1.15
C GLU A 36 -5.33 2.38 -1.84
N HIS A 37 -5.53 2.74 -3.12
CA HIS A 37 -4.57 3.52 -3.88
C HIS A 37 -4.19 4.86 -3.20
N SER A 38 -5.12 5.52 -2.51
CA SER A 38 -4.85 6.74 -1.74
C SER A 38 -3.85 6.52 -0.61
N GLN A 39 -3.90 5.35 0.04
CA GLN A 39 -2.95 4.99 1.11
C GLN A 39 -1.57 4.70 0.53
N VAL A 40 -1.51 3.96 -0.57
CA VAL A 40 -0.24 3.71 -1.28
C VAL A 40 0.39 5.02 -1.73
N ASN A 41 -0.39 5.93 -2.31
CA ASN A 41 0.09 7.24 -2.74
C ASN A 41 0.59 8.10 -1.57
N ARG A 42 -0.01 7.96 -0.38
CA ARG A 42 0.45 8.62 0.85
C ARG A 42 1.78 8.04 1.36
N TRP A 43 2.08 6.77 1.11
CA TRP A 43 3.33 6.15 1.54
C TRP A 43 4.50 6.43 0.60
N VAL A 44 4.21 6.74 -0.67
CA VAL A 44 5.22 7.09 -1.69
C VAL A 44 5.62 8.57 -1.63
N LYS A 45 4.73 9.44 -1.12
CA LYS A 45 5.04 10.86 -0.81
C LYS A 45 6.03 10.98 0.33
#